data_AF-A0AAD3HLX8-F1
#
_entry.id   AF-A0AAD3HLX8-F1
#
_cell.length_a   1.000
_cell.length_b   1.000
_cell.length_c   1.000
_cell.angle_alpha   90.00
_cell.angle_beta   90.00
_cell.angle_gamma   90.00
#
_symmetry.space_group_name_H-M   'P 1'
#
loop_
_entity.id
_entity.type
_entity.pdbx_description
1 polymer ?
#
loop_
_entity_poly.entity_id
_entity_poly.type
_entity_poly.pdbx_seq_one_letter_code
_entity_poly.pdbx_strand_id
1 'polypeptide(L)'
;MFHSSSFLECAKGISLILAHITACIIDIDNPEASLTVAICSDHRLHGAATMAEAACGFVLPFYEPLQLLQTKPYDFTQLGKQHANSPTSAATAAALAAYVRPDFLAELSFHRGALSAWLQQQATTSGSSSGSGGGGFGAGGTAAAVVPEGVLEGLAALAARLHGLTYALAGPAAASMAAPAGSTAAEGLPYGEGGGNGGRGGGAAIAAAAAVTAGMLRTEWTSALSSKPQRMLKLDSLPQELAMVYTTTAAAMRQAAHQRLEDSLASATSISAFGTAAGDTGTAASTASAPASPGTATAADNSSSGTTAAAAAGALTSAVASLRRAAGLYGYLADEMLPELGTGAGAGGERPLELLPPAARLMQLLCLAEGQALMAAAAEARGMAPGTQRALHAGCLTLLRQAEAAAAALAAASPPSLPPASRLPRLLGVSCGLHEGRCLLARAAELQRDMQLGEAEAACEECMRVLGGAARRLERSDPPAWGEAIKAQQARCAPLLAAVHKDRLAVTYQPLPKQPPDATANAAVRVTPEPFRPVPVAPPLPPPDQGAKPGCALM
;
A
#
# COMPACT_ATOMS: atom_id res chain seq x y z
N MET A 1 30.85 -34.12 -28.62
CA MET A 1 31.01 -33.01 -27.64
C MET A 1 29.64 -32.53 -27.22
N PHE A 2 29.04 -33.15 -26.21
CA PHE A 2 27.85 -32.70 -25.48
C PHE A 2 27.79 -33.53 -24.20
N HIS A 3 27.64 -32.89 -23.02
CA HIS A 3 27.23 -33.39 -21.69
C HIS A 3 27.99 -32.63 -20.58
N SER A 4 27.28 -32.22 -19.52
CA SER A 4 27.71 -32.22 -18.08
C SER A 4 26.99 -31.21 -17.17
N SER A 5 25.95 -30.47 -17.60
CA SER A 5 25.17 -29.61 -16.69
C SER A 5 24.08 -30.36 -15.90
N SER A 6 23.35 -31.27 -16.56
CA SER A 6 22.12 -31.88 -16.01
C SER A 6 22.31 -32.85 -14.84
N PHE A 7 23.53 -33.36 -14.60
CA PHE A 7 23.80 -34.33 -13.53
C PHE A 7 24.03 -33.66 -12.16
N LEU A 8 24.46 -32.40 -12.13
CA LEU A 8 24.84 -31.72 -10.89
C LEU A 8 23.63 -31.21 -10.08
N GLU A 9 22.51 -30.92 -10.74
CA GLU A 9 21.27 -30.53 -10.07
C GLU A 9 20.55 -31.73 -9.45
N CYS A 10 20.59 -32.89 -10.12
CA CYS A 10 20.03 -34.13 -9.56
C CYS A 10 20.79 -34.59 -8.30
N ALA A 11 22.12 -34.43 -8.27
CA ALA A 11 22.93 -34.73 -7.09
C ALA A 11 22.60 -33.84 -5.87
N LYS A 12 22.27 -32.55 -6.09
CA LYS A 12 21.86 -31.63 -5.01
C LYS A 12 20.52 -32.03 -4.37
N GLY A 13 19.54 -32.46 -5.20
CA GLY A 13 18.26 -32.96 -4.70
C GLY A 13 18.40 -34.24 -3.86
N ILE A 14 19.26 -35.17 -4.29
CA ILE A 14 19.49 -36.43 -3.56
C ILE A 14 20.23 -36.19 -2.23
N SER A 15 21.18 -35.26 -2.18
CA SER A 15 21.89 -34.92 -0.95
C SER A 15 20.97 -34.33 0.13
N LEU A 16 20.00 -33.48 -0.26
CA LEU A 16 19.02 -32.91 0.66
C LEU A 16 18.10 -34.00 1.26
N ILE A 17 17.68 -34.97 0.43
CA ILE A 17 16.85 -36.10 0.86
C ILE A 17 17.64 -37.04 1.79
N LEU A 18 18.92 -37.32 1.49
CA LEU A 18 19.77 -38.14 2.35
C LEU A 18 20.11 -37.46 3.69
N ALA A 19 20.30 -36.14 3.71
CA ALA A 19 20.47 -35.40 4.97
C ALA A 19 19.21 -35.51 5.86
N HIS A 20 18.02 -35.40 5.27
CA HIS A 20 16.76 -35.54 5.99
C HIS A 20 16.51 -36.97 6.50
N ILE A 21 16.88 -37.99 5.70
CA ILE A 21 16.79 -39.40 6.13
C ILE A 21 17.83 -39.72 7.23
N THR A 22 19.03 -39.15 7.16
CA THR A 22 20.10 -39.40 8.17
C THR A 22 19.74 -38.76 9.51
N ALA A 23 19.14 -37.56 9.51
CA ALA A 23 18.62 -36.92 10.73
C ALA A 23 17.54 -37.76 11.44
N CYS A 24 16.73 -38.52 10.68
CA CYS A 24 15.67 -39.39 11.22
C CYS A 24 16.18 -40.76 11.74
N ILE A 25 17.46 -41.08 11.61
CA ILE A 25 18.01 -42.43 11.93
C ILE A 25 18.90 -42.43 13.19
N ILE A 26 19.37 -41.27 13.67
CA ILE A 26 20.44 -41.21 14.68
C ILE A 26 19.97 -41.12 16.14
N ASP A 27 18.75 -40.66 16.44
CA ASP A 27 18.24 -40.52 17.82
C ASP A 27 17.04 -41.46 18.10
N ILE A 28 17.32 -42.59 18.78
CA ILE A 28 16.31 -43.59 19.17
C ILE A 28 15.94 -43.53 20.67
N ASP A 29 16.74 -42.88 21.52
CA ASP A 29 16.66 -43.07 22.98
C ASP A 29 15.92 -41.99 23.80
N ASN A 30 15.35 -40.92 23.22
CA ASN A 30 14.41 -40.05 23.96
C ASN A 30 13.42 -39.22 23.08
N PRO A 31 12.19 -39.69 22.84
CA PRO A 31 11.29 -39.08 21.85
C PRO A 31 10.53 -37.82 22.30
N GLU A 32 10.36 -37.56 23.61
CA GLU A 32 9.44 -36.50 24.07
C GLU A 32 10.12 -35.15 24.37
N ALA A 33 11.37 -35.15 24.84
CA ALA A 33 12.05 -33.91 25.25
C ALA A 33 12.68 -33.13 24.07
N SER A 34 13.22 -33.84 23.07
CA SER A 34 13.92 -33.21 21.94
C SER A 34 12.95 -32.59 20.92
N LEU A 35 11.81 -33.25 20.70
CA LEU A 35 10.81 -32.85 19.70
C LEU A 35 10.33 -31.40 19.92
N THR A 36 10.04 -31.01 21.17
CA THR A 36 9.52 -29.67 21.48
C THR A 36 10.53 -28.56 21.21
N VAL A 37 11.82 -28.79 21.45
CA VAL A 37 12.87 -27.76 21.26
C VAL A 37 13.28 -27.65 19.79
N ALA A 38 13.36 -28.76 19.07
CA ALA A 38 13.60 -28.78 17.63
C ALA A 38 12.46 -28.11 16.86
N ILE A 39 11.21 -28.52 17.11
CA ILE A 39 10.00 -27.94 16.48
C ILE A 39 9.91 -26.42 16.74
N CYS A 40 10.16 -25.96 17.97
CA CYS A 40 10.14 -24.52 18.28
C CYS A 40 11.27 -23.71 17.63
N SER A 41 12.37 -24.35 17.21
CA SER A 41 13.50 -23.68 16.55
C SER A 41 13.30 -23.64 15.03
N ASP A 42 12.88 -24.76 14.43
CA ASP A 42 12.61 -24.85 12.99
C ASP A 42 11.43 -23.96 12.55
N HIS A 43 10.37 -23.88 13.37
CA HIS A 43 9.24 -22.98 13.10
C HIS A 43 9.65 -21.49 13.03
N ARG A 44 10.70 -21.06 13.73
CA ARG A 44 11.13 -19.65 13.71
C ARG A 44 11.85 -19.28 12.41
N LEU A 45 12.71 -20.17 11.92
CA LEU A 45 13.41 -19.97 10.65
C LEU A 45 12.46 -20.11 9.45
N HIS A 46 11.58 -21.12 9.47
CA HIS A 46 10.48 -21.21 8.51
C HIS A 46 9.54 -20.00 8.58
N GLY A 47 9.28 -19.45 9.78
CA GLY A 47 8.45 -18.26 9.98
C GLY A 47 8.95 -17.00 9.25
N ALA A 48 10.27 -16.79 9.14
CA ALA A 48 10.82 -15.65 8.43
C ALA A 48 10.74 -15.80 6.89
N ALA A 49 11.07 -16.98 6.37
CA ALA A 49 10.94 -17.28 4.94
C ALA A 49 9.46 -17.26 4.49
N THR A 50 8.56 -17.83 5.29
CA THR A 50 7.12 -17.77 5.03
C THR A 50 6.53 -16.37 5.20
N MET A 51 7.09 -15.49 6.07
CA MET A 51 6.72 -14.06 6.06
C MET A 51 7.06 -13.39 4.74
N ALA A 52 8.24 -13.64 4.19
CA ALA A 52 8.66 -13.05 2.91
C ALA A 52 7.84 -13.61 1.74
N GLU A 53 7.68 -14.93 1.65
CA GLU A 53 6.87 -15.58 0.61
C GLU A 53 5.39 -15.17 0.70
N ALA A 54 4.84 -15.06 1.92
CA ALA A 54 3.53 -14.46 2.13
C ALA A 54 3.54 -13.01 1.62
N ALA A 55 4.28 -12.09 2.24
CA ALA A 55 4.22 -10.66 1.90
C ALA A 55 4.43 -10.36 0.41
N CYS A 56 5.38 -11.02 -0.26
CA CYS A 56 5.62 -10.87 -1.71
C CYS A 56 4.42 -11.29 -2.59
N GLY A 57 3.56 -12.21 -2.12
CA GLY A 57 2.31 -12.59 -2.79
C GLY A 57 1.07 -11.82 -2.31
N PHE A 58 1.23 -10.71 -1.59
CA PHE A 58 0.15 -9.91 -1.01
C PHE A 58 0.26 -8.41 -1.33
N VAL A 59 1.49 -7.89 -1.46
CA VAL A 59 1.70 -6.55 -2.01
C VAL A 59 1.15 -6.56 -3.42
N LEU A 60 0.08 -5.81 -3.66
CA LEU A 60 -0.39 -5.54 -5.01
C LEU A 60 0.64 -4.61 -5.65
N PRO A 61 1.45 -5.04 -6.64
CA PRO A 61 2.46 -4.19 -7.28
C PRO A 61 1.80 -3.22 -8.26
N PHE A 62 0.60 -2.73 -7.92
CA PHE A 62 -0.07 -1.61 -8.56
C PHE A 62 0.57 -0.30 -8.08
N TYR A 63 1.88 -0.20 -8.29
CA TYR A 63 2.73 0.99 -8.11
C TYR A 63 2.55 2.00 -9.25
N GLU A 64 1.99 1.53 -10.37
CA GLU A 64 1.73 2.29 -11.59
C GLU A 64 1.10 3.69 -11.39
N PRO A 65 0.16 3.93 -10.45
CA PRO A 65 -0.47 5.24 -10.30
C PRO A 65 0.51 6.40 -10.09
N LEU A 66 1.63 6.20 -9.39
CA LEU A 66 2.63 7.27 -9.26
C LEU A 66 3.58 7.36 -10.45
N GLN A 67 3.99 6.22 -11.01
CA GLN A 67 4.91 6.17 -12.14
C GLN A 67 4.32 6.79 -13.42
N LEU A 68 2.98 6.81 -13.50
CA LEU A 68 2.22 7.41 -14.60
C LEU A 68 1.74 8.84 -14.30
N LEU A 69 1.80 9.31 -13.05
CA LEU A 69 1.50 10.70 -12.70
C LEU A 69 2.69 11.59 -13.09
N GLN A 70 2.43 12.53 -13.98
CA GLN A 70 3.39 13.53 -14.43
C GLN A 70 2.71 14.89 -14.38
N THR A 71 3.52 15.92 -14.17
CA THR A 71 3.06 17.30 -14.22
C THR A 71 4.18 18.19 -14.73
N LYS A 72 3.81 19.33 -15.31
CA LYS A 72 4.77 20.38 -15.65
C LYS A 72 5.11 21.21 -14.40
N PRO A 73 6.29 21.83 -14.35
CA PRO A 73 6.56 22.87 -13.37
C PRO A 73 5.59 24.04 -13.60
N TYR A 74 5.12 24.64 -12.51
CA TYR A 74 4.24 25.80 -12.55
C TYR A 74 4.76 26.85 -11.56
N ASP A 75 4.73 28.11 -12.00
CA ASP A 75 5.20 29.24 -11.22
C ASP A 75 4.00 30.05 -10.69
N PHE A 76 3.71 29.88 -9.40
CA PHE A 76 2.65 30.59 -8.70
C PHE A 76 2.88 32.11 -8.62
N THR A 77 4.08 32.64 -8.88
CA THR A 77 4.26 34.10 -8.99
C THR A 77 3.53 34.70 -10.20
N GLN A 78 3.16 33.87 -11.19
CA GLN A 78 2.33 34.29 -12.33
C GLN A 78 0.88 34.58 -11.92
N LEU A 79 0.38 33.97 -10.84
CA LEU A 79 -0.99 34.18 -10.34
C LEU A 79 -1.28 35.66 -10.05
N GLY A 80 -0.33 36.36 -9.40
CA GLY A 80 -0.43 37.79 -9.14
C GLY A 80 -0.38 38.65 -10.41
N LYS A 81 0.46 38.29 -11.39
CA LYS A 81 0.58 38.99 -12.68
C LYS A 81 -0.67 38.81 -13.55
N GLN A 82 -1.25 37.61 -13.55
CA GLN A 82 -2.46 37.29 -14.31
C GLN A 82 -3.69 37.96 -13.68
N HIS A 83 -3.76 38.08 -12.34
CA HIS A 83 -4.83 38.85 -11.71
C HIS A 83 -4.79 40.33 -12.13
N ALA A 84 -3.60 40.96 -12.21
CA ALA A 84 -3.49 42.38 -12.58
C ALA A 84 -4.10 42.72 -13.97
N ASN A 85 -4.22 41.72 -14.86
CA ASN A 85 -4.78 41.87 -16.21
C ASN A 85 -6.21 41.31 -16.35
N SER A 86 -6.76 40.69 -15.31
CA SER A 86 -8.09 40.08 -15.35
C SER A 86 -9.19 41.12 -15.03
N PRO A 87 -10.31 41.16 -15.77
CA PRO A 87 -11.45 42.01 -15.45
C PRO A 87 -12.28 41.50 -14.24
N THR A 88 -11.84 40.44 -13.56
CA THR A 88 -12.41 39.99 -12.28
C THR A 88 -12.30 41.09 -11.21
N SER A 89 -13.23 41.10 -10.27
CA SER A 89 -13.49 42.28 -9.43
C SER A 89 -12.24 42.82 -8.73
N ALA A 90 -12.13 44.15 -8.62
CA ALA A 90 -11.05 44.81 -7.90
C ALA A 90 -10.95 44.37 -6.41
N ALA A 91 -12.06 43.91 -5.82
CA ALA A 91 -12.06 43.32 -4.48
C ALA A 91 -11.29 42.00 -4.41
N THR A 92 -11.35 41.17 -5.46
CA THR A 92 -10.55 39.94 -5.59
C THR A 92 -9.06 40.27 -5.72
N ALA A 93 -8.71 41.31 -6.49
CA ALA A 93 -7.34 41.79 -6.64
C ALA A 93 -6.79 42.30 -5.29
N ALA A 94 -7.59 43.10 -4.58
CA ALA A 94 -7.24 43.63 -3.26
C ALA A 94 -7.06 42.52 -2.22
N ALA A 95 -7.96 41.51 -2.20
CA ALA A 95 -7.82 40.36 -1.32
C ALA A 95 -6.53 39.59 -1.62
N LEU A 96 -6.25 39.27 -2.89
CA LEU A 96 -5.06 38.51 -3.26
C LEU A 96 -3.77 39.30 -2.95
N ALA A 97 -3.73 40.61 -3.21
CA ALA A 97 -2.62 41.47 -2.85
C ALA A 97 -2.43 41.64 -1.33
N ALA A 98 -3.52 41.67 -0.55
CA ALA A 98 -3.46 41.79 0.91
C ALA A 98 -3.03 40.49 1.61
N TYR A 99 -3.47 39.33 1.13
CA TYR A 99 -3.21 38.04 1.79
C TYR A 99 -2.00 37.28 1.23
N VAL A 100 -1.52 37.59 0.02
CA VAL A 100 -0.55 36.73 -0.68
C VAL A 100 0.76 37.46 -0.94
N ARG A 101 1.70 37.35 -0.01
CA ARG A 101 3.06 37.89 -0.16
C ARG A 101 3.83 37.20 -1.31
N PRO A 102 4.66 37.93 -2.09
CA PRO A 102 5.48 37.36 -3.16
C PRO A 102 6.37 36.20 -2.68
N ASP A 103 6.92 36.30 -1.47
CA ASP A 103 7.80 35.27 -0.87
C ASP A 103 7.07 33.92 -0.72
N PHE A 104 5.79 33.94 -0.33
CA PHE A 104 4.96 32.75 -0.16
C PHE A 104 4.64 32.09 -1.51
N LEU A 105 4.44 32.89 -2.57
CA LEU A 105 4.27 32.36 -3.93
C LEU A 105 5.58 31.78 -4.48
N ALA A 106 6.73 32.40 -4.19
CA ALA A 106 8.03 31.87 -4.57
C ALA A 106 8.32 30.53 -3.87
N GLU A 107 7.98 30.41 -2.58
CA GLU A 107 8.10 29.16 -1.81
C GLU A 107 7.16 28.06 -2.35
N LEU A 108 5.91 28.42 -2.70
CA LEU A 108 4.99 27.50 -3.39
C LEU A 108 5.54 27.04 -4.76
N SER A 109 6.07 27.96 -5.58
CA SER A 109 6.73 27.63 -6.84
C SER A 109 7.92 26.68 -6.64
N PHE A 110 8.72 26.90 -5.58
CA PHE A 110 9.86 26.04 -5.25
C PHE A 110 9.44 24.61 -4.91
N HIS A 111 8.52 24.44 -3.94
CA HIS A 111 8.00 23.11 -3.58
C HIS A 111 7.32 22.42 -4.77
N ARG A 112 6.61 23.19 -5.61
CA ARG A 112 5.94 22.66 -6.80
C ARG A 112 6.90 22.26 -7.92
N GLY A 113 8.01 22.98 -8.06
CA GLY A 113 9.12 22.61 -8.94
C GLY A 113 9.79 21.32 -8.49
N ALA A 114 10.08 21.18 -7.19
CA ALA A 114 10.64 19.96 -6.61
C ALA A 114 9.73 18.73 -6.83
N LEU A 115 8.42 18.89 -6.65
CA LEU A 115 7.44 17.84 -6.97
C LEU A 115 7.48 17.44 -8.46
N SER A 116 7.48 18.42 -9.36
CA SER A 116 7.54 18.16 -10.80
C SER A 116 8.82 17.43 -11.21
N ALA A 117 9.97 17.80 -10.63
CA ALA A 117 11.25 17.16 -10.90
C ALA A 117 11.29 15.71 -10.39
N TRP A 118 10.76 15.45 -9.19
CA TRP A 118 10.67 14.09 -8.63
C TRP A 118 9.76 13.17 -9.47
N LEU A 119 8.59 13.64 -9.89
CA LEU A 119 7.70 12.86 -10.77
C LEU A 119 8.33 12.58 -12.14
N GLN A 120 9.09 13.53 -12.69
CA GLN A 120 9.86 13.31 -13.92
C GLN A 120 10.98 12.28 -13.73
N GLN A 121 11.67 12.30 -12.60
CA GLN A 121 12.69 11.29 -12.27
C GLN A 121 12.10 9.88 -12.17
N GLN A 122 10.93 9.72 -11.51
CA GLN A 122 10.20 8.45 -11.47
C GLN A 122 9.89 7.94 -12.89
N ALA A 123 9.38 8.82 -13.75
CA ALA A 123 9.04 8.47 -15.14
C ALA A 123 10.26 8.10 -16.02
N THR A 124 11.45 8.67 -15.79
CA THR A 124 12.65 8.27 -16.54
C THR A 124 13.20 6.92 -16.07
N THR A 125 13.11 6.61 -14.77
CA THR A 125 13.58 5.31 -14.23
C THR A 125 12.77 4.10 -14.69
N SER A 126 11.49 4.27 -15.05
CA SER A 126 10.65 3.17 -15.54
C SER A 126 10.83 2.88 -17.05
N GLY A 127 11.26 3.87 -17.84
CA GLY A 127 11.32 3.75 -19.31
C GLY A 127 12.60 3.12 -19.89
N SER A 128 13.70 3.04 -19.14
CA SER A 128 15.01 2.65 -19.68
C SER A 128 15.24 1.13 -19.84
N SER A 129 14.25 0.29 -19.49
CA SER A 129 14.38 -1.18 -19.52
C SER A 129 13.96 -1.83 -20.85
N SER A 130 13.34 -1.10 -21.77
CA SER A 130 12.67 -1.68 -22.95
C SER A 130 13.47 -1.62 -24.27
N GLY A 131 14.79 -1.42 -24.25
CA GLY A 131 15.53 -1.10 -25.48
C GLY A 131 17.03 -1.36 -25.51
N SER A 132 17.45 -2.63 -25.57
CA SER A 132 18.52 -3.10 -26.47
C SER A 132 18.61 -4.63 -26.45
N GLY A 133 18.70 -5.26 -27.63
CA GLY A 133 18.78 -6.72 -27.74
C GLY A 133 20.20 -7.24 -27.51
N GLY A 134 20.39 -8.03 -26.45
CA GLY A 134 21.62 -8.77 -26.18
C GLY A 134 21.36 -9.86 -25.14
N GLY A 135 21.45 -11.12 -25.54
CA GLY A 135 20.98 -12.25 -24.73
C GLY A 135 21.80 -12.47 -23.45
N GLY A 136 21.24 -12.11 -22.30
CA GLY A 136 21.77 -12.45 -20.98
C GLY A 136 20.63 -12.58 -19.97
N PHE A 137 20.33 -13.82 -19.54
CA PHE A 137 19.34 -14.09 -18.50
C PHE A 137 19.91 -13.77 -17.11
N GLY A 138 20.08 -12.48 -16.82
CA GLY A 138 20.28 -11.96 -15.47
C GLY A 138 18.94 -11.50 -14.91
N ALA A 139 18.59 -11.93 -13.70
CA ALA A 139 17.40 -11.47 -12.97
C ALA A 139 17.60 -10.04 -12.43
N GLY A 140 17.76 -9.08 -13.34
CA GLY A 140 17.86 -7.65 -13.03
C GLY A 140 16.50 -7.08 -12.69
N GLY A 141 16.11 -7.16 -11.41
CA GLY A 141 14.94 -6.45 -10.90
C GLY A 141 15.09 -4.95 -11.15
N THR A 142 14.10 -4.33 -11.80
CA THR A 142 14.05 -2.87 -11.94
C THR A 142 13.89 -2.26 -10.55
N ALA A 143 14.97 -1.71 -9.98
CA ALA A 143 14.92 -1.03 -8.71
C ALA A 143 13.93 0.14 -8.81
N ALA A 144 12.76 -0.01 -8.17
CA ALA A 144 11.79 1.07 -8.08
C ALA A 144 12.46 2.26 -7.37
N ALA A 145 12.28 3.46 -7.90
CA ALA A 145 12.88 4.64 -7.31
C ALA A 145 12.24 4.91 -5.94
N VAL A 146 12.98 4.56 -4.87
CA VAL A 146 12.61 4.74 -3.47
C VAL A 146 12.06 6.15 -3.25
N VAL A 147 10.90 6.26 -2.60
CA VAL A 147 10.31 7.55 -2.23
C VAL A 147 11.10 8.12 -1.05
N PRO A 148 11.88 9.21 -1.20
CA PRO A 148 12.65 9.77 -0.09
C PRO A 148 11.72 10.41 0.94
N GLU A 149 12.06 10.32 2.22
CA GLU A 149 11.23 10.88 3.31
C GLU A 149 10.99 12.39 3.14
N GLY A 150 12.03 13.16 2.77
CA GLY A 150 11.91 14.59 2.46
C GLY A 150 10.98 14.92 1.28
N VAL A 151 10.64 13.97 0.41
CA VAL A 151 9.61 14.18 -0.62
C VAL A 151 8.22 14.10 -0.03
N LEU A 152 7.97 13.21 0.95
CA LEU A 152 6.71 13.17 1.68
C LEU A 152 6.51 14.44 2.52
N GLU A 153 7.56 14.92 3.17
CA GLU A 153 7.56 16.19 3.90
C GLU A 153 7.31 17.38 2.96
N GLY A 154 8.00 17.45 1.83
CA GLY A 154 7.81 18.49 0.81
C GLY A 154 6.40 18.50 0.20
N LEU A 155 5.83 17.31 -0.04
CA LEU A 155 4.44 17.13 -0.48
C LEU A 155 3.44 17.61 0.57
N ALA A 156 3.64 17.23 1.84
CA ALA A 156 2.78 17.68 2.95
C ALA A 156 2.85 19.21 3.14
N ALA A 157 4.05 19.80 3.08
CA ALA A 157 4.25 21.24 3.15
C ALA A 157 3.58 21.99 1.98
N LEU A 158 3.74 21.50 0.75
CA LEU A 158 3.07 22.04 -0.43
C LEU A 158 1.54 21.99 -0.27
N ALA A 159 1.00 20.84 0.13
CA ALA A 159 -0.43 20.66 0.32
C ALA A 159 -0.98 21.57 1.41
N ALA A 160 -0.30 21.68 2.55
CA ALA A 160 -0.69 22.55 3.66
C ALA A 160 -0.72 24.04 3.27
N ARG A 161 0.25 24.50 2.47
CA ARG A 161 0.32 25.88 1.96
C ARG A 161 -0.74 26.17 0.89
N LEU A 162 -0.96 25.25 -0.05
CA LEU A 162 -2.03 25.35 -1.04
C LEU A 162 -3.42 25.34 -0.38
N HIS A 163 -3.60 24.57 0.69
CA HIS A 163 -4.81 24.56 1.51
C HIS A 163 -5.00 25.89 2.25
N GLY A 164 -3.96 26.43 2.90
CA GLY A 164 -4.01 27.75 3.52
C GLY A 164 -4.32 28.88 2.53
N LEU A 165 -3.74 28.83 1.33
CA LEU A 165 -4.06 29.77 0.24
C LEU A 165 -5.51 29.64 -0.23
N THR A 166 -6.02 28.41 -0.34
CA THR A 166 -7.43 28.14 -0.71
C THR A 166 -8.39 28.78 0.31
N TYR A 167 -8.13 28.62 1.61
CA TYR A 167 -8.95 29.26 2.66
C TYR A 167 -8.80 30.79 2.69
N ALA A 168 -7.61 31.33 2.48
CA ALA A 168 -7.40 32.79 2.42
C ALA A 168 -8.19 33.42 1.27
N LEU A 169 -8.22 32.77 0.09
CA LEU A 169 -8.95 33.24 -1.09
C LEU A 169 -10.48 33.08 -0.97
N ALA A 170 -10.97 32.17 -0.12
CA ALA A 170 -12.39 32.07 0.20
C ALA A 170 -12.91 33.24 1.07
N GLY A 171 -12.01 34.04 1.65
CA GLY A 171 -12.31 35.28 2.37
C GLY A 171 -12.78 35.09 3.82
N PRO A 172 -12.95 36.20 4.58
CA PRO A 172 -13.18 36.16 6.02
C PRO A 172 -14.50 35.52 6.43
N ALA A 173 -15.53 35.55 5.56
CA ALA A 173 -16.79 34.85 5.78
C ALA A 173 -16.56 33.34 5.93
N ALA A 174 -15.77 32.73 5.03
CA ALA A 174 -15.38 31.33 5.12
C ALA A 174 -14.40 31.07 6.28
N ALA A 175 -13.42 31.97 6.50
CA ALA A 175 -12.45 31.83 7.58
C ALA A 175 -13.09 31.81 8.98
N SER A 176 -14.19 32.55 9.18
CA SER A 176 -14.93 32.55 10.45
C SER A 176 -15.52 31.18 10.85
N MET A 177 -15.77 30.31 9.87
CA MET A 177 -16.25 28.94 10.08
C MET A 177 -15.11 27.91 10.21
N ALA A 178 -13.88 28.31 9.92
CA ALA A 178 -12.69 27.45 9.89
C ALA A 178 -11.83 27.53 11.18
N ALA A 179 -12.14 28.46 12.08
CA ALA A 179 -11.47 28.54 13.37
C ALA A 179 -11.73 27.23 14.15
N PRO A 180 -10.68 26.52 14.61
CA PRO A 180 -10.89 25.32 15.40
C PRO A 180 -11.59 25.72 16.69
N ALA A 181 -12.84 25.27 16.86
CA ALA A 181 -13.58 25.45 18.10
C ALA A 181 -12.69 24.95 19.25
N GLY A 182 -12.35 25.85 20.17
CA GLY A 182 -11.33 25.60 21.19
C GLY A 182 -11.65 24.32 21.93
N SER A 183 -10.78 23.32 21.79
CA SER A 183 -10.95 22.00 22.38
C SER A 183 -10.81 22.07 23.91
N THR A 184 -11.87 22.50 24.59
CA THR A 184 -12.06 22.20 26.01
C THR A 184 -12.11 20.69 26.15
N ALA A 185 -11.10 20.12 26.81
CA ALA A 185 -10.97 18.68 26.97
C ALA A 185 -12.21 18.10 27.69
N ALA A 186 -13.02 17.35 26.94
CA ALA A 186 -14.12 16.57 27.50
C ALA A 186 -13.59 15.16 27.79
N GLU A 187 -13.31 14.87 29.06
CA GLU A 187 -12.98 13.53 29.51
C GLU A 187 -14.17 12.57 29.33
N GLY A 188 -13.89 11.41 28.74
CA GLY A 188 -14.48 10.12 29.12
C GLY A 188 -15.99 9.92 28.96
N LEU A 189 -16.43 9.53 27.76
CA LEU A 189 -17.53 8.57 27.60
C LEU A 189 -17.20 7.53 26.51
N PRO A 190 -17.51 6.23 26.71
CA PRO A 190 -17.19 5.18 25.75
C PRO A 190 -18.30 4.98 24.69
N TYR A 191 -17.88 4.74 23.45
CA TYR A 191 -18.64 4.10 22.38
C TYR A 191 -20.14 4.47 22.24
N GLY A 192 -20.39 5.60 21.58
CA GLY A 192 -21.65 5.85 20.86
C GLY A 192 -21.37 6.17 19.39
N GLU A 193 -22.14 5.59 18.46
CA GLU A 193 -22.09 5.91 17.02
C GLU A 193 -22.69 7.31 16.75
N GLY A 194 -22.01 8.35 17.22
CA GLY A 194 -22.35 9.74 16.98
C GLY A 194 -21.80 10.24 15.66
N GLY A 195 -22.54 10.03 14.56
CA GLY A 195 -22.26 10.62 13.24
C GLY A 195 -22.44 12.16 13.23
N GLY A 196 -21.56 12.87 13.94
CA GLY A 196 -21.63 14.32 14.11
C GLY A 196 -21.35 15.08 12.82
N ASN A 197 -22.36 15.80 12.32
CA ASN A 197 -22.39 16.57 11.06
C ASN A 197 -21.53 17.86 11.10
N GLY A 198 -20.31 17.79 11.65
CA GLY A 198 -19.42 18.94 11.88
C GLY A 198 -18.54 19.36 10.70
N GLY A 199 -18.56 18.64 9.58
CA GLY A 199 -17.66 18.87 8.43
C GLY A 199 -18.11 19.93 7.41
N ARG A 200 -19.37 20.40 7.47
CA ARG A 200 -19.98 21.21 6.39
C ARG A 200 -19.35 22.59 6.11
N GLY A 201 -18.44 23.07 6.96
CA GLY A 201 -17.74 24.35 6.75
C GLY A 201 -16.73 24.34 5.59
N GLY A 202 -16.07 23.20 5.34
CA GLY A 202 -14.96 23.13 4.38
C GLY A 202 -15.37 23.29 2.92
N GLY A 203 -16.52 22.72 2.54
CA GLY A 203 -16.99 22.70 1.15
C GLY A 203 -17.27 24.09 0.58
N ALA A 204 -17.90 24.97 1.36
CA ALA A 204 -18.16 26.35 0.96
C ALA A 204 -16.87 27.15 0.67
N ALA A 205 -15.81 26.92 1.45
CA ALA A 205 -14.51 27.54 1.23
C ALA A 205 -13.85 27.03 -0.08
N ILE A 206 -13.91 25.73 -0.32
CA ILE A 206 -13.40 25.08 -1.54
C ILE A 206 -14.12 25.61 -2.79
N ALA A 207 -15.45 25.67 -2.76
CA ALA A 207 -16.25 26.18 -3.88
C ALA A 207 -16.01 27.68 -4.15
N ALA A 208 -15.91 28.51 -3.10
CA ALA A 208 -15.60 29.93 -3.23
C ALA A 208 -14.21 30.16 -3.84
N ALA A 209 -13.19 29.44 -3.34
CA ALA A 209 -11.83 29.52 -3.86
C ALA A 209 -11.72 28.99 -5.31
N ALA A 210 -12.50 27.98 -5.68
CA ALA A 210 -12.58 27.49 -7.05
C ALA A 210 -13.15 28.57 -7.99
N ALA A 211 -14.23 29.25 -7.59
CA ALA A 211 -14.80 30.35 -8.36
C ALA A 211 -13.86 31.57 -8.48
N VAL A 212 -13.12 31.90 -7.41
CA VAL A 212 -12.12 32.97 -7.40
C VAL A 212 -10.92 32.67 -8.31
N THR A 213 -10.47 31.42 -8.37
CA THR A 213 -9.25 31.03 -9.10
C THR A 213 -9.50 30.43 -10.49
N ALA A 214 -10.76 30.31 -10.91
CA ALA A 214 -11.15 29.77 -12.20
C ALA A 214 -10.50 30.54 -13.37
N GLY A 215 -9.71 29.84 -14.19
CA GLY A 215 -8.98 30.40 -15.33
C GLY A 215 -7.74 31.23 -14.96
N MET A 216 -7.48 31.49 -13.67
CA MET A 216 -6.27 32.16 -13.20
C MET A 216 -5.09 31.20 -12.98
N LEU A 217 -5.38 29.95 -12.63
CA LEU A 217 -4.38 28.90 -12.56
C LEU A 217 -4.50 28.07 -13.85
N ARG A 218 -3.38 27.64 -14.42
CA ARG A 218 -3.36 26.62 -15.48
C ARG A 218 -2.18 25.69 -15.26
N THR A 219 -2.40 24.68 -14.43
CA THR A 219 -1.46 23.57 -14.26
C THR A 219 -1.83 22.44 -15.22
N GLU A 220 -0.84 21.61 -15.54
CA GLU A 220 -1.05 20.46 -16.43
C GLU A 220 -0.63 19.17 -15.72
N TRP A 221 -1.51 18.18 -15.71
CA TRP A 221 -1.33 16.87 -15.06
C TRP A 221 -1.73 15.74 -15.99
N THR A 222 -1.04 14.60 -15.92
CA THR A 222 -1.58 13.37 -16.48
C THR A 222 -2.64 12.74 -15.58
N SER A 223 -3.38 11.77 -16.12
CA SER A 223 -4.27 10.89 -15.36
C SER A 223 -3.73 9.47 -15.42
N ALA A 224 -3.21 8.97 -14.31
CA ALA A 224 -2.62 7.64 -14.21
C ALA A 224 -3.66 6.52 -14.15
N LEU A 225 -4.87 6.81 -13.69
CA LEU A 225 -6.01 5.89 -13.76
C LEU A 225 -6.62 5.80 -15.18
N SER A 226 -6.19 6.65 -16.12
CA SER A 226 -6.64 6.63 -17.50
C SER A 226 -5.94 5.56 -18.34
N SER A 227 -6.66 5.00 -19.30
CA SER A 227 -6.09 4.19 -20.40
C SER A 227 -5.11 4.96 -21.30
N LYS A 228 -5.05 6.30 -21.18
CA LYS A 228 -4.13 7.18 -21.92
C LYS A 228 -3.27 8.01 -20.95
N PRO A 229 -2.36 7.37 -20.17
CA PRO A 229 -1.67 8.02 -19.06
C PRO A 229 -0.66 9.10 -19.48
N GLN A 230 -0.33 9.23 -20.76
CA GLN A 230 0.56 10.29 -21.26
C GLN A 230 -0.18 11.57 -21.68
N ARG A 231 -1.52 11.61 -21.62
CA ARG A 231 -2.30 12.81 -21.95
C ARG A 231 -2.21 13.82 -20.81
N MET A 232 -1.59 14.96 -21.08
CA MET A 232 -1.65 16.13 -20.21
C MET A 232 -3.06 16.75 -20.26
N LEU A 233 -3.67 16.92 -19.09
CA LEU A 233 -4.98 17.53 -18.85
C LEU A 233 -4.76 18.87 -18.12
N LYS A 234 -5.56 19.88 -18.45
CA LYS A 234 -5.44 21.23 -17.88
C LYS A 234 -6.38 21.38 -16.69
N LEU A 235 -5.81 21.75 -15.54
CA LEU A 235 -6.57 22.17 -14.37
C LEU A 235 -6.60 23.70 -14.34
N ASP A 236 -7.80 24.25 -14.32
CA ASP A 236 -8.01 25.70 -14.42
C ASP A 236 -8.38 26.34 -13.05
N SER A 237 -8.13 25.67 -11.90
CA SER A 237 -8.41 26.22 -10.56
C SER A 237 -7.49 25.69 -9.45
N LEU A 238 -7.25 26.50 -8.41
CA LEU A 238 -6.38 26.16 -7.29
C LEU A 238 -6.86 24.94 -6.47
N PRO A 239 -8.17 24.75 -6.21
CA PRO A 239 -8.62 23.56 -5.49
C PRO A 239 -8.46 22.24 -6.26
N GLN A 240 -8.54 22.26 -7.60
CA GLN A 240 -8.21 21.09 -8.43
C GLN A 240 -6.72 20.73 -8.29
N GLU A 241 -5.83 21.73 -8.28
CA GLU A 241 -4.40 21.54 -8.05
C GLU A 241 -4.11 20.94 -6.66
N LEU A 242 -4.73 21.48 -5.62
CA LEU A 242 -4.62 20.97 -4.25
C LEU A 242 -5.11 19.52 -4.13
N ALA A 243 -6.20 19.16 -4.82
CA ALA A 243 -6.72 17.79 -4.83
C ALA A 243 -5.77 16.80 -5.54
N MET A 244 -5.09 17.24 -6.62
CA MET A 244 -4.02 16.44 -7.23
C MET A 244 -2.82 16.27 -6.29
N VAL A 245 -2.36 17.34 -5.63
CA VAL A 245 -1.24 17.25 -4.67
C VAL A 245 -1.58 16.31 -3.51
N TYR A 246 -2.80 16.33 -2.97
CA TYR A 246 -3.24 15.35 -1.97
C TYR A 246 -3.29 13.92 -2.53
N THR A 247 -3.78 13.74 -3.77
CA THR A 247 -3.79 12.43 -4.44
C THR A 247 -2.37 11.86 -4.59
N THR A 248 -1.42 12.69 -5.03
CA THR A 248 0.01 12.33 -5.14
C THR A 248 0.62 12.04 -3.77
N THR A 249 0.27 12.82 -2.74
CA THR A 249 0.72 12.60 -1.36
C THR A 249 0.26 11.24 -0.83
N ALA A 250 -1.04 10.92 -0.96
CA ALA A 250 -1.59 9.63 -0.54
C ALA A 250 -0.94 8.45 -1.31
N ALA A 251 -0.73 8.61 -2.62
CA ALA A 251 -0.08 7.61 -3.45
C ALA A 251 1.40 7.40 -3.05
N ALA A 252 2.11 8.47 -2.71
CA ALA A 252 3.50 8.42 -2.24
C ALA A 252 3.63 7.75 -0.87
N MET A 253 2.69 8.00 0.04
CA MET A 253 2.60 7.30 1.31
C MET A 253 2.36 5.79 1.13
N ARG A 254 1.52 5.40 0.16
CA ARG A 254 1.28 3.99 -0.21
C ARG A 254 2.53 3.35 -0.82
N GLN A 255 3.20 3.98 -1.79
CA GLN A 255 4.44 3.44 -2.37
C GLN A 255 5.56 3.32 -1.31
N ALA A 256 5.73 4.35 -0.46
CA ALA A 256 6.71 4.32 0.63
C ALA A 256 6.38 3.29 1.71
N ALA A 257 5.11 2.89 1.88
CA ALA A 257 4.72 1.82 2.81
C ALA A 257 5.23 0.45 2.31
N HIS A 258 5.01 0.15 1.03
CA HIS A 258 5.42 -1.12 0.45
C HIS A 258 6.93 -1.19 0.22
N GLN A 259 7.59 -0.11 -0.23
CA GLN A 259 9.06 -0.08 -0.38
C GLN A 259 9.77 -0.43 0.95
N ARG A 260 9.37 0.20 2.06
CA ARG A 260 9.95 -0.11 3.38
C ARG A 260 9.68 -1.55 3.83
N LEU A 261 8.59 -2.17 3.38
CA LEU A 261 8.33 -3.58 3.62
C LEU A 261 9.28 -4.46 2.79
N GLU A 262 9.41 -4.19 1.49
CA GLU A 262 10.33 -4.90 0.59
C GLU A 262 11.79 -4.80 1.08
N ASP A 263 12.26 -3.59 1.43
CA ASP A 263 13.61 -3.35 1.98
C ASP A 263 13.85 -4.15 3.27
N SER A 264 12.84 -4.24 4.14
CA SER A 264 12.92 -4.97 5.41
C SER A 264 12.96 -6.50 5.19
N LEU A 265 12.20 -7.01 4.22
CA LEU A 265 12.19 -8.43 3.86
C LEU A 265 13.47 -8.87 3.14
N ALA A 266 14.00 -8.02 2.25
CA ALA A 266 15.31 -8.23 1.63
C ALA A 266 16.43 -8.27 2.69
N SER A 267 16.39 -7.34 3.65
CA SER A 267 17.33 -7.29 4.77
C SER A 267 17.23 -8.50 5.71
N ALA A 268 16.03 -9.04 5.94
CA ALA A 268 15.85 -10.26 6.73
C ALA A 268 16.40 -11.50 5.99
N THR A 269 16.27 -11.55 4.66
CA THR A 269 16.70 -12.67 3.83
C THR A 269 18.23 -12.75 3.72
N SER A 270 18.91 -11.62 3.58
CA SER A 270 20.39 -11.59 3.47
C SER A 270 21.09 -12.09 4.73
N ILE A 271 20.53 -11.81 5.92
CA ILE A 271 21.07 -12.28 7.20
C ILE A 271 21.01 -13.81 7.33
N SER A 272 19.92 -14.45 6.87
CA SER A 272 19.79 -15.92 6.95
C SER A 272 20.80 -16.68 6.09
N ALA A 273 21.21 -16.11 4.95
CA ALA A 273 22.12 -16.77 4.01
C ALA A 273 23.57 -16.87 4.51
N PHE A 274 23.97 -16.00 5.46
CA PHE A 274 25.34 -15.98 6.00
C PHE A 274 25.53 -16.94 7.19
N GLY A 275 24.45 -17.25 7.92
CA GLY A 275 24.51 -18.05 9.15
C GLY A 275 24.81 -19.55 8.96
N THR A 276 24.61 -20.08 7.74
CA THR A 276 24.74 -21.52 7.45
C THR A 276 26.11 -21.94 6.90
N ALA A 277 27.02 -20.99 6.62
CA ALA A 277 28.30 -21.27 5.95
C ALA A 277 29.51 -21.48 6.89
N ALA A 278 29.35 -21.28 8.20
CA ALA A 278 30.46 -21.18 9.15
C ALA A 278 30.74 -22.47 9.96
N GLY A 279 30.32 -23.64 9.46
CA GLY A 279 30.19 -24.86 10.26
C GLY A 279 30.86 -26.14 9.75
N ASP A 280 31.89 -26.08 8.89
CA ASP A 280 32.60 -27.30 8.47
C ASP A 280 34.08 -27.10 8.06
N THR A 281 34.96 -26.86 9.04
CA THR A 281 36.43 -26.99 8.90
C THR A 281 37.10 -27.41 10.22
N GLY A 282 37.24 -28.71 10.54
CA GLY A 282 37.92 -29.06 11.79
C GLY A 282 38.11 -30.51 12.26
N THR A 283 38.64 -31.42 11.43
CA THR A 283 39.32 -32.66 11.90
C THR A 283 40.56 -32.90 11.04
N ALA A 284 41.75 -33.28 11.53
CA ALA A 284 42.32 -33.37 12.89
C ALA A 284 43.88 -33.40 12.72
N ALA A 285 44.80 -33.65 13.69
CA ALA A 285 44.74 -34.03 15.10
C ALA A 285 46.09 -33.67 15.78
N SER A 286 46.15 -33.55 17.12
CA SER A 286 47.37 -33.91 17.89
C SER A 286 47.08 -34.15 19.38
N THR A 287 47.92 -34.99 20.00
CA THR A 287 47.74 -35.59 21.34
C THR A 287 48.45 -34.82 22.45
N ALA A 288 47.83 -34.66 23.64
CA ALA A 288 48.39 -35.13 24.93
C ALA A 288 47.60 -34.68 26.19
N SER A 289 47.60 -35.59 27.17
CA SER A 289 47.06 -35.61 28.54
C SER A 289 47.21 -34.37 29.45
N ALA A 290 46.16 -34.04 30.21
CA ALA A 290 46.19 -33.75 31.68
C ALA A 290 44.75 -33.53 32.25
N PRO A 291 44.48 -33.73 33.56
CA PRO A 291 43.11 -33.82 34.08
C PRO A 291 42.59 -32.62 34.92
N ALA A 292 41.25 -32.52 34.94
CA ALA A 292 40.38 -31.98 35.99
C ALA A 292 40.46 -30.49 36.41
N SER A 293 39.36 -29.77 36.15
CA SER A 293 38.81 -28.73 37.03
C SER A 293 37.30 -28.58 36.78
N PRO A 294 36.43 -28.59 37.80
CA PRO A 294 34.99 -28.48 37.62
C PRO A 294 34.50 -27.02 37.75
N GLY A 295 33.50 -26.66 36.94
CA GLY A 295 32.63 -25.52 37.19
C GLY A 295 32.98 -24.21 36.49
N THR A 296 32.31 -23.96 35.37
CA THR A 296 31.30 -22.88 35.24
C THR A 296 30.52 -23.10 33.96
N ALA A 297 29.22 -23.39 34.06
CA ALA A 297 28.35 -23.49 32.89
C ALA A 297 28.01 -22.08 32.39
N THR A 298 28.80 -21.56 31.45
CA THR A 298 28.46 -20.34 30.72
C THR A 298 27.34 -20.64 29.73
N ALA A 299 26.13 -20.17 30.05
CA ALA A 299 25.01 -20.21 29.11
C ALA A 299 25.37 -19.40 27.86
N ALA A 300 25.47 -20.07 26.71
CA ALA A 300 25.75 -19.40 25.43
C ALA A 300 24.51 -18.63 24.94
N ASP A 301 24.70 -17.38 24.57
CA ASP A 301 23.64 -16.45 24.17
C ASP A 301 22.92 -16.90 22.88
N ASN A 302 21.69 -17.38 23.02
CA ASN A 302 20.82 -17.77 21.90
C ASN A 302 20.06 -16.56 21.29
N SER A 303 20.66 -15.37 21.42
CA SER A 303 19.97 -14.07 21.40
C SER A 303 19.84 -13.41 20.01
N SER A 304 20.44 -13.98 18.96
CA SER A 304 20.50 -13.39 17.62
C SER A 304 19.26 -13.63 16.74
N SER A 305 18.50 -14.70 16.95
CA SER A 305 17.36 -15.07 16.09
C SER A 305 16.08 -14.25 16.33
N GLY A 306 15.94 -13.62 17.49
CA GLY A 306 14.74 -12.85 17.85
C GLY A 306 14.63 -11.48 17.16
N THR A 307 15.75 -10.92 16.71
CA THR A 307 15.82 -9.55 16.20
C THR A 307 15.23 -9.39 14.80
N THR A 308 15.45 -10.35 13.90
CA THR A 308 14.98 -10.28 12.50
C THR A 308 13.46 -10.42 12.39
N ALA A 309 12.86 -11.36 13.12
CA ALA A 309 11.41 -11.53 13.17
C ALA A 309 10.70 -10.32 13.80
N ALA A 310 11.29 -9.72 14.84
CA ALA A 310 10.79 -8.48 15.44
C ALA A 310 10.87 -7.30 14.47
N ALA A 311 11.97 -7.16 13.72
CA ALA A 311 12.14 -6.13 12.69
C ALA A 311 11.09 -6.26 11.57
N ALA A 312 10.88 -7.47 11.04
CA ALA A 312 9.84 -7.73 10.02
C ALA A 312 8.42 -7.39 10.52
N ALA A 313 8.09 -7.76 11.77
CA ALA A 313 6.81 -7.40 12.38
C ALA A 313 6.66 -5.88 12.59
N GLY A 314 7.73 -5.17 12.93
CA GLY A 314 7.76 -3.71 13.03
C GLY A 314 7.56 -3.03 11.68
N ALA A 315 8.26 -3.48 10.64
CA ALA A 315 8.12 -2.98 9.27
C ALA A 315 6.69 -3.16 8.75
N LEU A 316 6.10 -4.34 8.96
CA LEU A 316 4.70 -4.63 8.59
C LEU A 316 3.70 -3.70 9.31
N THR A 317 3.90 -3.47 10.60
CA THR A 317 3.05 -2.58 11.40
C THR A 317 3.15 -1.12 10.90
N SER A 318 4.37 -0.68 10.58
CA SER A 318 4.65 0.64 10.00
C SER A 318 4.03 0.81 8.59
N ALA A 319 4.09 -0.22 7.75
CA ALA A 319 3.44 -0.26 6.44
C ALA A 319 1.90 -0.17 6.56
N VAL A 320 1.27 -1.00 7.41
CA VAL A 320 -0.18 -0.94 7.68
C VAL A 320 -0.61 0.44 8.19
N ALA A 321 0.13 1.03 9.13
CA ALA A 321 -0.18 2.39 9.61
C ALA A 321 -0.08 3.44 8.49
N SER A 322 0.91 3.31 7.61
CA SER A 322 1.10 4.23 6.46
C SER A 322 -0.01 4.09 5.42
N LEU A 323 -0.47 2.86 5.15
CA LEU A 323 -1.62 2.58 4.28
C LEU A 323 -2.94 3.12 4.87
N ARG A 324 -3.13 3.03 6.19
CA ARG A 324 -4.30 3.62 6.87
C ARG A 324 -4.34 5.14 6.77
N ARG A 325 -3.17 5.83 6.82
CA ARG A 325 -3.08 7.27 6.56
C ARG A 325 -3.37 7.64 5.10
N ALA A 326 -2.82 6.90 4.15
CA ALA A 326 -3.14 7.09 2.73
C ALA A 326 -4.66 6.91 2.46
N ALA A 327 -5.27 5.87 3.04
CA ALA A 327 -6.72 5.65 3.02
C ALA A 327 -7.51 6.78 3.69
N GLY A 328 -6.98 7.38 4.75
CA GLY A 328 -7.53 8.58 5.39
C GLY A 328 -7.62 9.76 4.44
N LEU A 329 -6.50 10.07 3.78
CA LEU A 329 -6.38 11.18 2.84
C LEU A 329 -7.26 10.98 1.59
N TYR A 330 -7.31 9.76 1.05
CA TYR A 330 -8.26 9.42 -0.02
C TYR A 330 -9.72 9.48 0.43
N GLY A 331 -10.03 9.17 1.70
CA GLY A 331 -11.36 9.33 2.27
C GLY A 331 -11.80 10.79 2.31
N TYR A 332 -10.95 11.67 2.86
CA TYR A 332 -11.18 13.13 2.85
C TYR A 332 -11.38 13.67 1.43
N LEU A 333 -10.60 13.20 0.45
CA LEU A 333 -10.80 13.54 -0.96
C LEU A 333 -12.17 13.09 -1.49
N ALA A 334 -12.56 11.83 -1.23
CA ALA A 334 -13.82 11.27 -1.72
C ALA A 334 -15.06 11.93 -1.10
N ASP A 335 -15.02 12.24 0.20
CA ASP A 335 -16.20 12.61 0.99
C ASP A 335 -16.36 14.11 1.24
N GLU A 336 -15.27 14.88 1.29
CA GLU A 336 -15.31 16.33 1.56
C GLU A 336 -14.87 17.15 0.36
N MET A 337 -13.71 16.84 -0.24
CA MET A 337 -13.10 17.75 -1.22
C MET A 337 -13.65 17.63 -2.64
N LEU A 338 -13.66 16.43 -3.22
CA LEU A 338 -14.01 16.21 -4.63
C LEU A 338 -15.51 16.45 -4.97
N PRO A 339 -16.49 16.13 -4.10
CA PRO A 339 -17.90 16.44 -4.36
C PRO A 339 -18.14 17.94 -4.58
N GLU A 340 -17.53 18.78 -3.74
CA GLU A 340 -17.65 20.25 -3.76
C GLU A 340 -16.97 20.86 -5.00
N LEU A 341 -15.94 20.22 -5.55
CA LEU A 341 -15.39 20.58 -6.85
C LEU A 341 -16.34 20.23 -8.01
N GLY A 342 -17.26 19.27 -7.83
CA GLY A 342 -18.13 18.76 -8.90
C GLY A 342 -19.40 19.60 -9.14
N THR A 343 -19.83 20.40 -8.17
CA THR A 343 -21.17 21.03 -8.13
C THR A 343 -21.21 22.51 -8.51
N GLY A 344 -20.08 23.13 -8.86
CA GLY A 344 -19.97 24.58 -9.10
C GLY A 344 -18.99 24.98 -10.20
N ALA A 345 -18.42 26.19 -10.10
CA ALA A 345 -17.50 26.75 -11.10
C ALA A 345 -16.25 25.89 -11.39
N GLY A 346 -15.86 25.01 -10.45
CA GLY A 346 -14.80 24.00 -10.61
C GLY A 346 -15.16 22.79 -11.51
N ALA A 347 -16.36 22.78 -12.11
CA ALA A 347 -16.78 21.77 -13.09
C ALA A 347 -16.28 22.04 -14.52
N GLY A 348 -15.71 23.22 -14.79
CA GLY A 348 -15.06 23.53 -16.07
C GLY A 348 -13.71 22.83 -16.25
N GLY A 349 -13.37 22.48 -17.50
CA GLY A 349 -12.06 21.96 -17.91
C GLY A 349 -12.00 20.43 -18.13
N GLU A 350 -10.82 19.95 -18.53
CA GLU A 350 -10.56 18.51 -18.65
C GLU A 350 -10.13 17.95 -17.29
N ARG A 351 -11.00 17.18 -16.64
CA ARG A 351 -10.74 16.63 -15.29
C ARG A 351 -10.00 15.27 -15.36
N PRO A 352 -8.83 15.10 -14.71
CA PRO A 352 -8.22 13.79 -14.46
C PRO A 352 -9.15 12.86 -13.67
N LEU A 353 -9.11 11.56 -13.95
CA LEU A 353 -9.97 10.58 -13.28
C LEU A 353 -9.76 10.55 -11.76
N GLU A 354 -8.55 10.89 -11.31
CA GLU A 354 -8.14 11.09 -9.92
C GLU A 354 -9.03 12.09 -9.16
N LEU A 355 -9.60 13.08 -9.86
CA LEU A 355 -10.47 14.11 -9.28
C LEU A 355 -11.97 13.74 -9.32
N LEU A 356 -12.29 12.46 -9.55
CA LEU A 356 -13.65 11.91 -9.41
C LEU A 356 -13.80 11.23 -8.04
N PRO A 357 -14.87 11.49 -7.26
CA PRO A 357 -15.07 10.85 -5.96
C PRO A 357 -14.99 9.31 -5.97
N PRO A 358 -15.50 8.58 -7.00
CA PRO A 358 -15.31 7.14 -7.11
C PRO A 358 -13.84 6.69 -7.23
N ALA A 359 -12.96 7.48 -7.85
CA ALA A 359 -11.53 7.16 -7.93
C ALA A 359 -10.84 7.28 -6.57
N ALA A 360 -11.11 8.36 -5.83
CA ALA A 360 -10.61 8.52 -4.48
C ALA A 360 -11.12 7.40 -3.55
N ARG A 361 -12.41 7.05 -3.65
CA ARG A 361 -13.00 5.92 -2.89
C ARG A 361 -12.36 4.58 -3.26
N LEU A 362 -12.13 4.32 -4.55
CA LEU A 362 -11.42 3.14 -5.05
C LEU A 362 -10.01 3.04 -4.44
N MET A 363 -9.23 4.13 -4.50
CA MET A 363 -7.87 4.15 -3.96
C MET A 363 -7.83 4.02 -2.43
N GLN A 364 -8.81 4.58 -1.72
CA GLN A 364 -8.98 4.36 -0.28
C GLN A 364 -9.21 2.87 0.04
N LEU A 365 -10.17 2.24 -0.63
CA LEU A 365 -10.52 0.84 -0.42
C LEU A 365 -9.35 -0.08 -0.76
N LEU A 366 -8.57 0.26 -1.80
CA LEU A 366 -7.34 -0.44 -2.16
C LEU A 366 -6.27 -0.36 -1.06
N CYS A 367 -6.01 0.83 -0.51
CA CYS A 367 -5.08 1.01 0.63
C CYS A 367 -5.52 0.19 1.86
N LEU A 368 -6.82 0.14 2.15
CA LEU A 368 -7.36 -0.68 3.24
C LEU A 368 -7.24 -2.17 2.92
N ALA A 369 -7.59 -2.63 1.72
CA ALA A 369 -7.46 -4.02 1.32
C ALA A 369 -6.01 -4.51 1.45
N GLU A 370 -5.04 -3.69 1.04
CA GLU A 370 -3.61 -3.96 1.22
C GLU A 370 -3.21 -4.02 2.70
N GLY A 371 -3.64 -3.06 3.53
CA GLY A 371 -3.38 -3.09 4.97
C GLY A 371 -3.95 -4.33 5.66
N GLN A 372 -5.17 -4.74 5.28
CA GLN A 372 -5.82 -5.95 5.76
C GLN A 372 -5.08 -7.21 5.26
N ALA A 373 -4.62 -7.21 4.02
CA ALA A 373 -3.82 -8.30 3.44
C ALA A 373 -2.50 -8.47 4.22
N LEU A 374 -1.77 -7.39 4.49
CA LEU A 374 -0.57 -7.41 5.33
C LEU A 374 -0.85 -7.97 6.73
N MET A 375 -1.98 -7.60 7.37
CA MET A 375 -2.38 -8.19 8.66
C MET A 375 -2.67 -9.70 8.56
N ALA A 376 -3.27 -10.16 7.44
CA ALA A 376 -3.52 -11.58 7.21
C ALA A 376 -2.20 -12.37 7.00
N ALA A 377 -1.23 -11.82 6.25
CA ALA A 377 0.10 -12.40 6.11
C ALA A 377 0.82 -12.53 7.47
N ALA A 378 0.70 -11.51 8.33
CA ALA A 378 1.21 -11.56 9.71
C ALA A 378 0.59 -12.70 10.52
N ALA A 379 -0.71 -12.96 10.33
CA ALA A 379 -1.44 -14.01 11.03
C ALA A 379 -1.06 -15.42 10.53
N GLU A 380 -0.91 -15.61 9.21
CA GLU A 380 -0.39 -16.85 8.63
C GLU A 380 1.02 -17.16 9.18
N ALA A 381 1.94 -16.19 9.11
CA ALA A 381 3.32 -16.38 9.54
C ALA A 381 3.51 -16.60 11.05
N ARG A 382 2.61 -16.06 11.88
CA ARG A 382 2.56 -16.33 13.33
C ARG A 382 1.92 -17.68 13.67
N GLY A 383 1.50 -18.47 12.68
CA GLY A 383 0.82 -19.74 12.89
C GLY A 383 -0.54 -19.57 13.58
N MET A 384 -1.24 -18.45 13.39
CA MET A 384 -2.56 -18.24 13.98
C MET A 384 -3.55 -19.29 13.44
N ALA A 385 -4.55 -19.65 14.24
CA ALA A 385 -5.51 -20.71 13.88
C ALA A 385 -6.18 -20.45 12.50
N PRO A 386 -6.45 -21.48 11.68
CA PRO A 386 -6.99 -21.35 10.33
C PRO A 386 -8.24 -20.46 10.24
N GLY A 387 -9.15 -20.53 11.21
CA GLY A 387 -10.34 -19.67 11.23
C GLY A 387 -10.06 -18.18 11.44
N THR A 388 -8.96 -17.83 12.11
CA THR A 388 -8.52 -16.42 12.18
C THR A 388 -7.91 -15.97 10.85
N GLN A 389 -7.10 -16.83 10.21
CA GLN A 389 -6.55 -16.55 8.87
C GLN A 389 -7.67 -16.36 7.84
N ARG A 390 -8.65 -17.28 7.83
CA ARG A 390 -9.86 -17.22 7.00
C ARG A 390 -10.65 -15.94 7.22
N ALA A 391 -10.97 -15.60 8.46
CA ALA A 391 -11.70 -14.38 8.78
C ALA A 391 -10.99 -13.10 8.30
N LEU A 392 -9.65 -13.05 8.43
CA LEU A 392 -8.85 -11.91 7.97
C LEU A 392 -8.83 -11.80 6.43
N HIS A 393 -8.67 -12.91 5.71
CA HIS A 393 -8.73 -12.95 4.25
C HIS A 393 -10.12 -12.66 3.69
N ALA A 394 -11.18 -13.15 4.35
CA ALA A 394 -12.55 -12.79 4.00
C ALA A 394 -12.79 -11.29 4.20
N GLY A 395 -12.17 -10.68 5.22
CA GLY A 395 -12.10 -9.22 5.37
C GLY A 395 -11.38 -8.51 4.22
N CYS A 396 -10.28 -9.06 3.68
CA CYS A 396 -9.64 -8.53 2.47
C CYS A 396 -10.62 -8.53 1.29
N LEU A 397 -11.33 -9.66 1.11
CA LEU A 397 -12.27 -9.86 0.01
C LEU A 397 -13.48 -8.93 0.09
N THR A 398 -13.98 -8.61 1.29
CA THR A 398 -15.00 -7.56 1.49
C THR A 398 -14.52 -6.21 0.95
N LEU A 399 -13.31 -5.78 1.31
CA LEU A 399 -12.74 -4.50 0.86
C LEU A 399 -12.45 -4.49 -0.66
N LEU A 400 -11.96 -5.61 -1.21
CA LEU A 400 -11.70 -5.72 -2.65
C LEU A 400 -12.99 -5.73 -3.48
N ARG A 401 -14.06 -6.40 -3.04
CA ARG A 401 -15.38 -6.34 -3.71
C ARG A 401 -15.98 -4.93 -3.66
N GLN A 402 -15.78 -4.19 -2.56
CA GLN A 402 -16.13 -2.76 -2.49
C GLN A 402 -15.28 -1.92 -3.47
N ALA A 403 -13.99 -2.24 -3.61
CA ALA A 403 -13.11 -1.59 -4.59
C ALA A 403 -13.54 -1.88 -6.04
N GLU A 404 -13.95 -3.12 -6.38
CA GLU A 404 -14.52 -3.46 -7.69
C GLU A 404 -15.79 -2.65 -7.98
N ALA A 405 -16.67 -2.48 -7.00
CA ALA A 405 -17.86 -1.62 -7.13
C ALA A 405 -17.48 -0.14 -7.33
N ALA A 406 -16.47 0.37 -6.62
CA ALA A 406 -15.95 1.73 -6.81
C ALA A 406 -15.29 1.91 -8.19
N ALA A 407 -14.62 0.88 -8.72
CA ALA A 407 -14.07 0.89 -10.08
C ALA A 407 -15.16 0.88 -11.16
N ALA A 408 -16.27 0.16 -10.95
CA ALA A 408 -17.44 0.21 -11.81
C ALA A 408 -18.11 1.61 -11.78
N ALA A 409 -18.24 2.21 -10.59
CA ALA A 409 -18.73 3.58 -10.44
C ALA A 409 -17.80 4.62 -11.09
N LEU A 410 -16.47 4.41 -11.02
CA LEU A 410 -15.49 5.23 -11.73
C LEU A 410 -15.67 5.11 -13.25
N ALA A 411 -15.83 3.89 -13.79
CA ALA A 411 -16.07 3.70 -15.21
C ALA A 411 -17.37 4.37 -15.70
N ALA A 412 -18.44 4.34 -14.88
CA ALA A 412 -19.70 5.02 -15.18
C ALA A 412 -19.59 6.56 -15.10
N ALA A 413 -18.74 7.10 -14.21
CA ALA A 413 -18.50 8.54 -14.06
C ALA A 413 -17.42 9.10 -15.00
N SER A 414 -16.65 8.24 -15.68
CA SER A 414 -15.55 8.65 -16.55
C SER A 414 -16.06 9.23 -17.88
N PRO A 415 -15.52 10.37 -18.36
CA PRO A 415 -15.94 10.93 -19.65
C PRO A 415 -15.45 10.01 -20.80
N PRO A 416 -16.21 9.88 -21.91
CA PRO A 416 -15.83 8.99 -23.03
C PRO A 416 -14.47 9.30 -23.68
N SER A 417 -13.96 10.53 -23.49
CA SER A 417 -12.64 10.97 -23.99
C SER A 417 -11.46 10.51 -23.12
N LEU A 418 -11.71 10.02 -21.91
CA LEU A 418 -10.72 9.59 -20.91
C LEU A 418 -11.21 8.33 -20.16
N PRO A 419 -11.38 7.16 -20.84
CA PRO A 419 -11.84 5.95 -20.17
C PRO A 419 -10.75 5.36 -19.24
N PRO A 420 -11.15 4.75 -18.11
CA PRO A 420 -10.21 4.22 -17.12
C PRO A 420 -9.39 3.04 -17.68
N ALA A 421 -8.23 2.80 -17.08
CA ALA A 421 -7.38 1.66 -17.40
C ALA A 421 -8.06 0.34 -17.05
N SER A 422 -8.27 -0.53 -18.04
CA SER A 422 -8.87 -1.88 -17.87
C SER A 422 -8.04 -2.81 -16.99
N ARG A 423 -6.74 -2.52 -16.82
CA ARG A 423 -5.81 -3.30 -15.99
C ARG A 423 -6.22 -3.33 -14.51
N LEU A 424 -6.64 -2.19 -13.96
CA LEU A 424 -6.98 -2.08 -12.52
C LEU A 424 -8.14 -3.00 -12.10
N PRO A 425 -9.35 -2.94 -12.70
CA PRO A 425 -10.44 -3.86 -12.33
C PRO A 425 -10.11 -5.33 -12.63
N ARG A 426 -9.25 -5.61 -13.62
CA ARG A 426 -8.76 -6.96 -13.87
C ARG A 426 -7.90 -7.49 -12.72
N LEU A 427 -6.93 -6.69 -12.27
CA LEU A 427 -6.05 -7.04 -11.15
C LEU A 427 -6.79 -7.12 -9.81
N LEU A 428 -7.80 -6.25 -9.56
CA LEU A 428 -8.71 -6.42 -8.42
C LEU A 428 -9.36 -7.82 -8.42
N GLY A 429 -9.87 -8.27 -9.58
CA GLY A 429 -10.44 -9.60 -9.72
C GLY A 429 -9.44 -10.76 -9.54
N VAL A 430 -8.14 -10.53 -9.82
CA VAL A 430 -7.07 -11.48 -9.47
C VAL A 430 -6.85 -11.50 -7.96
N SER A 431 -6.79 -10.33 -7.30
CA SER A 431 -6.67 -10.19 -5.84
C SER A 431 -7.82 -10.88 -5.10
N CYS A 432 -9.06 -10.67 -5.57
CA CYS A 432 -10.25 -11.34 -5.07
C CYS A 432 -10.06 -12.86 -5.09
N GLY A 433 -9.71 -13.43 -6.26
CA GLY A 433 -9.52 -14.88 -6.40
C GLY A 433 -8.37 -15.44 -5.56
N LEU A 434 -7.28 -14.69 -5.38
CA LEU A 434 -6.16 -15.12 -4.53
C LEU A 434 -6.56 -15.17 -3.04
N HIS A 435 -7.26 -14.15 -2.54
CA HIS A 435 -7.74 -14.14 -1.16
C HIS A 435 -8.90 -15.11 -0.91
N GLU A 436 -9.79 -15.30 -1.88
CA GLU A 436 -10.86 -16.31 -1.83
C GLU A 436 -10.25 -17.73 -1.80
N GLY A 437 -9.23 -18.01 -2.61
CA GLY A 437 -8.44 -19.25 -2.53
C GLY A 437 -7.75 -19.46 -1.17
N ARG A 438 -7.25 -18.40 -0.52
CA ARG A 438 -6.73 -18.48 0.86
C ARG A 438 -7.83 -18.77 1.89
N CYS A 439 -9.01 -18.16 1.75
CA CYS A 439 -10.17 -18.47 2.60
C CYS A 439 -10.56 -19.95 2.48
N LEU A 440 -10.64 -20.46 1.24
CA LEU A 440 -11.01 -21.85 0.94
C LEU A 440 -9.97 -22.85 1.44
N LEU A 441 -8.67 -22.56 1.28
CA LEU A 441 -7.60 -23.40 1.83
C LEU A 441 -7.67 -23.48 3.37
N ALA A 442 -7.84 -22.34 4.04
CA ALA A 442 -7.99 -22.30 5.49
C ALA A 442 -9.27 -23.00 5.96
N ARG A 443 -10.39 -22.87 5.21
CA ARG A 443 -11.64 -23.57 5.49
C ARG A 443 -11.51 -25.09 5.31
N ALA A 444 -10.81 -25.54 4.27
CA ALA A 444 -10.54 -26.97 4.06
C ALA A 444 -9.72 -27.57 5.20
N ALA A 445 -8.74 -26.83 5.74
CA ALA A 445 -7.96 -27.25 6.91
C ALA A 445 -8.78 -27.34 8.21
N GLU A 446 -9.72 -26.41 8.45
CA GLU A 446 -10.71 -26.53 9.53
C GLU A 446 -11.53 -27.82 9.38
N LEU A 447 -12.13 -27.99 8.20
CA LEU A 447 -13.04 -29.10 7.88
C LEU A 447 -12.34 -30.46 7.95
N GLN A 448 -11.09 -30.56 7.51
CA GLN A 448 -10.29 -31.78 7.66
C GLN A 448 -10.09 -32.13 9.15
N ARG A 449 -9.68 -31.15 9.96
CA ARG A 449 -9.45 -31.36 11.40
C ARG A 449 -10.73 -31.74 12.14
N ASP A 450 -11.86 -31.17 11.71
CA ASP A 450 -13.19 -31.46 12.26
C ASP A 450 -13.82 -32.73 11.62
N MET A 451 -13.03 -33.51 10.85
CA MET A 451 -13.38 -34.77 10.16
C MET A 451 -14.54 -34.67 9.16
N GLN A 452 -14.84 -33.47 8.65
CA GLN A 452 -15.83 -33.18 7.61
C GLN A 452 -15.19 -33.26 6.21
N LEU A 453 -14.60 -34.42 5.91
CA LEU A 453 -13.80 -34.65 4.70
C LEU A 453 -14.57 -34.41 3.39
N GLY A 454 -15.88 -34.64 3.35
CA GLY A 454 -16.74 -34.31 2.20
C GLY A 454 -16.76 -32.81 1.88
N GLU A 455 -16.88 -31.96 2.89
CA GLU A 455 -16.83 -30.50 2.70
C GLU A 455 -15.40 -30.01 2.45
N ALA A 456 -14.39 -30.62 3.09
CA ALA A 456 -12.99 -30.26 2.90
C ALA A 456 -12.51 -30.50 1.45
N GLU A 457 -12.94 -31.61 0.82
CA GLU A 457 -12.61 -31.90 -0.58
C GLU A 457 -13.24 -30.86 -1.52
N ALA A 458 -14.54 -30.57 -1.35
CA ALA A 458 -15.23 -29.55 -2.13
C ALA A 458 -14.62 -28.15 -1.96
N ALA A 459 -14.16 -27.79 -0.75
CA ALA A 459 -13.44 -26.54 -0.51
C ALA A 459 -12.09 -26.49 -1.24
N CYS A 460 -11.35 -27.60 -1.29
CA CYS A 460 -10.09 -27.71 -2.04
C CYS A 460 -10.30 -27.66 -3.57
N GLU A 461 -11.31 -28.34 -4.11
CA GLU A 461 -11.67 -28.27 -5.53
C GLU A 461 -12.04 -26.84 -5.94
N GLU A 462 -12.86 -26.17 -5.13
CA GLU A 462 -13.27 -24.79 -5.33
C GLU A 462 -12.07 -23.82 -5.24
N CYS A 463 -11.14 -24.05 -4.29
CA CYS A 463 -9.88 -23.30 -4.19
C CYS A 463 -9.09 -23.37 -5.52
N MET A 464 -8.89 -24.58 -6.04
CA MET A 464 -8.19 -24.78 -7.31
C MET A 464 -8.93 -24.14 -8.50
N ARG A 465 -10.27 -24.20 -8.53
CA ARG A 465 -11.12 -23.57 -9.54
C ARG A 465 -10.97 -22.05 -9.54
N VAL A 466 -11.06 -21.42 -8.37
CA VAL A 466 -10.95 -19.96 -8.18
C VAL A 466 -9.55 -19.48 -8.53
N LEU A 467 -8.50 -20.14 -8.05
CA LEU A 467 -7.10 -19.81 -8.36
C LEU A 467 -6.79 -19.97 -9.86
N GLY A 468 -7.31 -21.02 -10.52
CA GLY A 468 -7.23 -21.16 -11.97
C GLY A 468 -7.97 -20.04 -12.71
N GLY A 469 -9.08 -19.55 -12.15
CA GLY A 469 -9.80 -18.37 -12.64
C GLY A 469 -8.99 -17.07 -12.51
N ALA A 470 -8.30 -16.87 -11.40
CA ALA A 470 -7.40 -15.74 -11.18
C ALA A 470 -6.19 -15.78 -12.13
N ALA A 471 -5.55 -16.95 -12.30
CA ALA A 471 -4.42 -17.12 -13.22
C ALA A 471 -4.78 -16.77 -14.68
N ARG A 472 -5.99 -17.12 -15.14
CA ARG A 472 -6.48 -16.79 -16.49
C ARG A 472 -6.77 -15.30 -16.72
N ARG A 473 -6.81 -14.47 -15.66
CA ARG A 473 -6.98 -13.01 -15.75
C ARG A 473 -5.64 -12.25 -15.82
N LEU A 474 -4.50 -12.91 -15.61
CA LEU A 474 -3.19 -12.27 -15.73
C LEU A 474 -2.76 -12.19 -17.20
N GLU A 475 -2.18 -11.04 -17.59
CA GLU A 475 -1.50 -10.88 -18.87
C GLU A 475 0.01 -11.07 -18.74
N ARG A 476 0.70 -11.26 -19.88
CA ARG A 476 2.17 -11.38 -19.92
C ARG A 476 2.91 -10.10 -19.48
N SER A 477 2.21 -8.97 -19.44
CA SER A 477 2.69 -7.67 -18.96
C SER A 477 2.51 -7.47 -17.44
N ASP A 478 1.78 -8.36 -16.77
CA ASP A 478 1.61 -8.32 -15.31
C ASP A 478 2.85 -8.90 -14.61
N PRO A 479 3.25 -8.38 -13.43
CA PRO A 479 4.46 -8.83 -12.76
C PRO A 479 4.45 -10.34 -12.46
N PRO A 480 5.55 -11.08 -12.72
CA PRO A 480 5.57 -12.55 -12.64
C PRO A 480 5.23 -13.08 -11.24
N ALA A 481 5.54 -12.32 -10.20
CA ALA A 481 5.21 -12.60 -8.80
C ALA A 481 3.72 -12.94 -8.58
N TRP A 482 2.79 -12.38 -9.36
CA TRP A 482 1.37 -12.75 -9.28
C TRP A 482 1.13 -14.20 -9.72
N GLY A 483 1.73 -14.60 -10.84
CA GLY A 483 1.61 -15.97 -11.34
C GLY A 483 2.31 -16.96 -10.43
N GLU A 484 3.42 -16.57 -9.81
CA GLU A 484 4.15 -17.34 -8.81
C GLU A 484 3.34 -17.50 -7.52
N ALA A 485 2.76 -16.43 -6.97
CA ALA A 485 1.90 -16.47 -5.79
C ALA A 485 0.68 -17.39 -5.98
N ILE A 486 0.03 -17.34 -7.16
CA ILE A 486 -1.09 -18.24 -7.48
C ILE A 486 -0.61 -19.70 -7.58
N LYS A 487 0.54 -19.96 -8.21
CA LYS A 487 1.11 -21.32 -8.30
C LYS A 487 1.51 -21.86 -6.92
N ALA A 488 2.12 -21.04 -6.06
CA ALA A 488 2.46 -21.42 -4.69
C ALA A 488 1.19 -21.76 -3.88
N GLN A 489 0.13 -20.97 -4.03
CA GLN A 489 -1.17 -21.24 -3.41
C GLN A 489 -1.80 -22.55 -3.92
N GLN A 490 -1.70 -22.84 -5.23
CA GLN A 490 -2.13 -24.12 -5.81
C GLN A 490 -1.29 -25.30 -5.30
N ALA A 491 0.03 -25.13 -5.19
CA ALA A 491 0.95 -26.13 -4.65
C ALA A 491 0.70 -26.43 -3.17
N ARG A 492 0.29 -25.43 -2.36
CA ARG A 492 -0.19 -25.61 -0.97
C ARG A 492 -1.51 -26.38 -0.91
N CYS A 493 -2.42 -26.20 -1.88
CA CYS A 493 -3.73 -26.84 -1.89
C CYS A 493 -3.71 -28.30 -2.37
N ALA A 494 -2.84 -28.63 -3.34
CA ALA A 494 -2.76 -29.96 -3.94
C ALA A 494 -2.53 -31.13 -2.95
N PRO A 495 -1.57 -31.08 -1.99
CA PRO A 495 -1.36 -32.17 -1.04
C PRO A 495 -2.53 -32.32 -0.05
N LEU A 496 -3.16 -31.21 0.35
CA LEU A 496 -4.35 -31.23 1.22
C LEU A 496 -5.52 -31.92 0.50
N LEU A 497 -5.78 -31.56 -0.77
CA LEU A 497 -6.79 -32.20 -1.60
C LEU A 497 -6.54 -33.71 -1.72
N ALA A 498 -5.30 -34.13 -2.01
CA ALA A 498 -4.95 -35.53 -2.14
C ALA A 498 -5.13 -36.33 -0.83
N ALA A 499 -4.76 -35.75 0.31
CA ALA A 499 -4.95 -36.37 1.63
C ALA A 499 -6.43 -36.51 1.98
N VAL A 500 -7.20 -35.41 1.90
CA VAL A 500 -8.65 -35.41 2.20
C VAL A 500 -9.40 -36.38 1.29
N HIS A 501 -9.09 -36.40 -0.01
CA HIS A 501 -9.73 -37.31 -0.97
C HIS A 501 -9.45 -38.78 -0.66
N LYS A 502 -8.19 -39.12 -0.34
CA LYS A 502 -7.81 -40.46 0.10
C LYS A 502 -8.57 -40.88 1.35
N ASP A 503 -8.60 -40.04 2.37
CA ASP A 503 -9.22 -40.36 3.67
C ASP A 503 -10.76 -40.38 3.57
N ARG A 504 -11.35 -39.55 2.69
CA ARG A 504 -12.78 -39.61 2.40
C ARG A 504 -13.16 -40.94 1.73
N LEU A 505 -12.42 -41.37 0.72
CA LEU A 505 -12.73 -42.60 -0.02
C LEU A 505 -12.32 -43.89 0.70
N ALA A 506 -11.34 -43.85 1.60
CA ALA A 506 -10.83 -45.03 2.31
C ALA A 506 -11.39 -45.21 3.73
N VAL A 507 -11.81 -44.13 4.41
CA VAL A 507 -12.16 -44.16 5.84
C VAL A 507 -13.61 -43.75 6.09
N THR A 508 -14.04 -42.57 5.60
CA THR A 508 -15.31 -41.97 6.06
C THR A 508 -16.48 -42.12 5.10
N TYR A 509 -16.24 -42.35 3.81
CA TYR A 509 -17.23 -42.47 2.73
C TYR A 509 -18.24 -41.30 2.66
N GLN A 510 -17.85 -40.11 3.12
CA GLN A 510 -18.73 -38.95 3.14
C GLN A 510 -19.12 -38.52 1.71
N PRO A 511 -20.38 -38.09 1.50
CA PRO A 511 -20.81 -37.53 0.22
C PRO A 511 -20.16 -36.15 0.00
N LEU A 512 -19.89 -35.81 -1.26
CA LEU A 512 -19.51 -34.46 -1.64
C LEU A 512 -20.76 -33.56 -1.62
N PRO A 513 -20.69 -32.35 -1.01
CA PRO A 513 -21.80 -31.40 -1.04
C PRO A 513 -22.01 -30.86 -2.46
N LYS A 514 -23.27 -30.53 -2.80
CA LYS A 514 -23.63 -29.98 -4.13
C LYS A 514 -23.10 -28.56 -4.38
N GLN A 515 -22.76 -27.85 -3.31
CA GLN A 515 -22.22 -26.50 -3.33
C GLN A 515 -21.00 -26.47 -2.41
N PRO A 516 -19.91 -25.78 -2.77
CA PRO A 516 -18.77 -25.63 -1.89
C PRO A 516 -19.17 -24.81 -0.64
N PRO A 517 -18.53 -25.04 0.51
CA PRO A 517 -18.82 -24.30 1.73
C PRO A 517 -18.43 -22.82 1.57
N ASP A 518 -19.24 -21.90 2.12
CA ASP A 518 -18.94 -20.47 2.11
C ASP A 518 -17.72 -20.16 2.99
N ALA A 519 -16.56 -20.02 2.34
CA ALA A 519 -15.32 -19.65 3.00
C ALA A 519 -15.28 -18.18 3.45
N THR A 520 -16.20 -17.34 2.98
CA THR A 520 -16.25 -15.89 3.24
C THR A 520 -17.08 -15.52 4.47
N ALA A 521 -17.81 -16.49 5.05
CA ALA A 521 -18.50 -16.35 6.31
C ALA A 521 -17.56 -15.89 7.46
N ASN A 522 -18.07 -15.00 8.32
CA ASN A 522 -17.35 -14.39 9.45
C ASN A 522 -16.14 -13.51 9.04
N ALA A 523 -16.24 -12.79 7.93
CA ALA A 523 -15.26 -11.78 7.52
C ALA A 523 -14.95 -10.76 8.63
N ALA A 524 -13.65 -10.56 8.92
CA ALA A 524 -13.17 -9.71 10.00
C ALA A 524 -12.25 -8.60 9.45
N VAL A 525 -12.83 -7.46 9.08
CA VAL A 525 -12.07 -6.25 8.75
C VAL A 525 -11.48 -5.66 10.04
N ARG A 526 -10.15 -5.49 10.08
CA ARG A 526 -9.38 -4.99 11.23
C ARG A 526 -8.71 -3.64 10.99
N VAL A 527 -8.61 -3.22 9.72
CA VAL A 527 -8.11 -1.90 9.34
C VAL A 527 -9.25 -0.90 9.18
N THR A 528 -8.99 0.34 9.58
CA THR A 528 -9.86 1.50 9.36
C THR A 528 -9.02 2.65 8.81
N PRO A 529 -9.58 3.56 7.98
CA PRO A 529 -8.85 4.75 7.56
C PRO A 529 -8.50 5.59 8.80
N GLU A 530 -7.29 6.13 8.84
CA GLU A 530 -6.89 7.08 9.87
C GLU A 530 -7.53 8.43 9.52
N PRO A 531 -8.33 9.07 10.40
CA PRO A 531 -9.04 10.31 10.05
C PRO A 531 -8.05 11.43 9.66
N PHE A 532 -8.01 11.78 8.37
CA PHE A 532 -7.20 12.89 7.90
C PHE A 532 -7.91 14.21 8.19
N ARG A 533 -7.19 15.18 8.75
CA ARG A 533 -7.61 16.57 8.82
C ARG A 533 -6.51 17.45 8.23
N PRO A 534 -6.81 18.30 7.23
CA PRO A 534 -5.81 19.19 6.68
C PRO A 534 -5.38 20.24 7.72
N VAL A 535 -4.08 20.50 7.78
CA VAL A 535 -3.51 21.56 8.64
C VAL A 535 -3.12 22.73 7.72
N PRO A 536 -3.97 23.75 7.52
CA PRO A 536 -3.63 24.91 6.70
C PRO A 536 -2.41 25.65 7.24
N VAL A 537 -1.41 25.87 6.38
CA VAL A 537 -0.39 26.89 6.60
C VAL A 537 -0.88 28.17 5.94
N ALA A 538 -1.52 29.02 6.73
CA ALA A 538 -1.98 30.33 6.28
C ALA A 538 -0.78 31.17 5.77
N PRO A 539 -0.95 31.97 4.70
CA PRO A 539 0.09 32.91 4.31
C PRO A 539 0.31 33.93 5.45
N PRO A 540 1.55 34.37 5.68
CA PRO A 540 1.86 35.34 6.72
C PRO A 540 1.10 36.64 6.44
N LEU A 541 0.28 37.07 7.41
CA LEU A 541 -0.45 38.33 7.35
C LEU A 541 0.51 39.49 7.03
N PRO A 542 0.06 40.50 6.26
CA PRO A 542 0.85 41.72 6.11
C PRO A 542 1.13 42.30 7.50
N PRO A 543 2.32 42.88 7.74
CA PRO A 543 2.55 43.60 8.98
C PRO A 543 1.41 44.63 9.14
N PRO A 544 0.78 44.75 10.32
CA PRO A 544 -0.25 45.75 10.51
C PRO A 544 0.36 47.09 10.13
N ASP A 545 -0.31 47.85 9.25
CA ASP A 545 0.17 49.15 8.77
C ASP A 545 0.72 49.91 9.98
N GLN A 546 2.03 50.15 10.00
CA GLN A 546 2.68 50.87 11.10
C GLN A 546 2.16 52.29 11.03
N GLY A 547 1.03 52.51 11.72
CA GLY A 547 0.00 53.47 11.32
C GLY A 547 0.64 54.77 10.92
N ALA A 548 0.57 55.06 9.61
CA ALA A 548 1.39 56.07 8.94
C ALA A 548 1.45 57.33 9.81
N LYS A 549 2.59 57.54 10.49
CA LYS A 549 2.66 58.43 11.66
C LYS A 549 2.03 59.78 11.28
N PRO A 550 0.89 60.16 11.87
CA PRO A 550 0.15 61.33 11.43
C PRO A 550 0.90 62.57 11.91
N GLY A 551 1.80 63.07 11.06
CA GLY A 551 2.61 64.24 11.32
C GLY A 551 4.11 63.97 11.33
N CYS A 552 4.74 64.23 10.19
CA CYS A 552 5.78 65.26 10.12
C CYS A 552 5.60 65.99 8.78
N ALA A 553 4.61 66.89 8.74
CA ALA A 553 4.59 67.93 7.73
C ALA A 553 5.76 68.87 8.03
N LEU A 554 6.87 68.69 7.32
CA LEU A 554 7.93 69.69 7.27
C LEU A 554 7.38 70.92 6.55
N MET A 555 7.12 71.98 7.33
CA MET A 555 7.09 73.35 6.80
C MET A 555 8.52 73.83 6.54
#